data_AF-A0A6M0C1S7-F1
#
_entry.id   AF-A0A6M0C1S7-F1
#
_cell.length_a   1.000
_cell.length_b   1.000
_cell.length_c   1.000
_cell.angle_alpha   90.00
_cell.angle_beta   90.00
_cell.angle_gamma   90.00
#
_symmetry.space_group_name_H-M   'P 1'
#
loop_
_entity.id
_entity.type
_entity.pdbx_description
1 polymer ?
#
loop_
_entity_poly.entity_id
_entity_poly.type
_entity_poly.pdbx_seq_one_letter_code
_entity_poly.pdbx_strand_id
1 'polypeptide(L)'
;MSYCLNPQCPNPQNPEEILYCLACGSKLLLRERYRPMKPIGRGGFGRTFYAVDEDKPSHPPCVIKQFLPQNTGDPKKAAELFQQEAIRLDELGQHPQIPEL
;
A
#
# COMPACT_ATOMS: atom_id res chain seq x y z
N MET A 1 -3.81 -14.52 -4.82
CA MET A 1 -2.44 -14.52 -4.22
C MET A 1 -2.25 -13.25 -3.41
N SER A 2 -1.58 -13.31 -2.25
CA SER A 2 -1.33 -12.16 -1.36
C SER A 2 0.15 -11.75 -1.39
N TYR A 3 0.43 -10.45 -1.30
CA TYR A 3 1.78 -9.89 -1.24
C TYR A 3 2.07 -9.29 0.13
N CYS A 4 3.19 -9.67 0.74
CA CYS A 4 3.61 -9.17 2.05
C CYS A 4 4.17 -7.74 1.96
N LEU A 5 3.60 -6.80 2.73
CA LEU A 5 4.06 -5.40 2.77
C LEU A 5 5.32 -5.19 3.60
N ASN A 6 5.78 -6.19 4.37
CA ASN A 6 7.01 -6.05 5.15
C ASN A 6 8.21 -5.81 4.21
N PRO A 7 8.89 -4.65 4.28
CA PRO A 7 9.99 -4.30 3.39
C PRO A 7 11.20 -5.24 3.47
N GLN A 8 11.36 -5.97 4.58
CA GLN A 8 12.43 -6.91 4.86
C GLN A 8 12.05 -8.37 4.59
N CYS A 9 10.87 -8.63 4.04
CA CYS A 9 10.41 -9.99 3.76
C CYS A 9 11.26 -10.65 2.64
N PRO A 10 11.89 -11.81 2.88
CA PRO A 10 12.75 -12.46 1.88
C PRO A 10 11.95 -13.11 0.74
N ASN A 11 10.72 -13.57 1.02
CA ASN A 11 9.79 -14.09 0.01
C ASN A 11 8.37 -13.53 0.25
N PRO A 12 7.99 -12.44 -0.43
CA PRO A 12 6.75 -11.73 -0.14
C PRO A 12 5.50 -12.35 -0.78
N GLN A 13 5.64 -13.31 -1.70
CA GLN A 13 4.49 -13.92 -2.38
C GLN A 13 3.87 -15.03 -1.53
N ASN A 14 2.56 -14.96 -1.32
CA ASN A 14 1.81 -15.89 -0.48
C ASN A 14 0.52 -16.36 -1.20
N PRO A 15 -0.03 -17.53 -0.81
CA PRO A 15 -1.41 -17.92 -1.14
C PRO A 15 -2.43 -16.89 -0.63
N GLU A 16 -3.66 -16.95 -1.12
CA GLU A 16 -4.67 -15.90 -0.89
C GLU A 16 -5.33 -16.00 0.48
N GLU A 17 -5.54 -17.22 0.97
CA GLU A 17 -6.31 -17.54 2.17
C GLU A 17 -5.50 -17.40 3.46
N ILE A 18 -4.19 -17.14 3.34
CA ILE A 18 -3.28 -17.02 4.47
C ILE A 18 -3.39 -15.60 5.05
N LEU A 19 -3.43 -15.50 6.39
CA LEU A 19 -3.48 -14.22 7.12
C LEU A 19 -2.09 -13.71 7.52
N TYR A 20 -1.10 -14.59 7.62
CA TYR A 20 0.27 -14.29 8.04
C TYR A 20 1.28 -14.80 7.02
N CYS A 21 2.21 -13.94 6.61
CA CYS A 21 3.23 -14.27 5.63
C CYS A 21 4.04 -15.50 6.05
N LEU A 22 4.11 -16.51 5.18
CA LEU A 22 4.82 -17.76 5.46
C LEU A 22 6.33 -17.56 5.63
N ALA A 23 6.88 -16.48 5.07
CA ALA A 23 8.32 -16.22 5.08
C ALA A 23 8.79 -15.35 6.27
N CYS A 24 7.92 -14.50 6.83
CA CYS A 24 8.33 -13.56 7.89
C CYS A 24 7.30 -13.34 9.01
N GLY A 25 6.16 -14.04 8.99
CA GLY A 25 5.12 -13.94 10.02
C GLY A 25 4.34 -12.62 10.07
N SER A 26 4.63 -11.66 9.18
CA SER A 26 3.91 -10.39 9.12
C SER A 26 2.47 -10.59 8.63
N LYS A 27 1.51 -9.80 9.15
CA LYS A 27 0.13 -9.80 8.66
C LYS A 27 0.07 -9.48 7.17
N LEU A 28 -0.79 -10.19 6.45
CA LEU A 28 -1.02 -10.02 5.01
C LEU A 28 -2.18 -9.05 4.70
N LEU A 29 -2.93 -8.64 5.72
CA LEU A 29 -3.96 -7.61 5.62
C LEU A 29 -3.51 -6.31 6.28
N LEU A 30 -3.62 -5.22 5.53
CA LEU A 30 -3.46 -3.87 6.07
C LEU A 30 -4.78 -3.43 6.71
N ARG A 31 -4.73 -3.08 8.01
CA ARG A 31 -5.91 -2.71 8.82
C ARG A 31 -7.02 -3.78 8.81
N GLU A 32 -6.65 -5.06 8.70
CA GLU A 32 -7.61 -6.18 8.60
C GLU A 32 -8.62 -6.05 7.43
N ARG A 33 -8.28 -5.26 6.40
CA ARG A 33 -9.21 -4.88 5.33
C ARG A 33 -8.61 -4.98 3.94
N TYR A 34 -7.43 -4.40 3.73
CA TYR A 34 -6.85 -4.33 2.40
C TYR A 34 -5.84 -5.45 2.18
N ARG A 35 -6.07 -6.30 1.18
CA ARG A 35 -5.12 -7.33 0.76
C ARG A 35 -4.25 -6.83 -0.38
N PRO A 36 -2.94 -6.64 -0.18
CA PRO A 36 -2.00 -6.34 -1.25
C PRO A 36 -1.83 -7.58 -2.12
N MET A 37 -1.81 -7.39 -3.44
CA MET A 37 -1.74 -8.48 -4.42
C MET A 37 -0.41 -8.49 -5.16
N LYS A 38 0.13 -7.31 -5.52
CA LYS A 38 1.44 -7.15 -6.18
C LYS A 38 1.95 -5.70 -6.12
N PRO A 39 3.28 -5.48 -6.17
CA PRO A 39 3.84 -4.16 -6.43
C PRO A 39 3.50 -3.71 -7.85
N ILE A 40 3.17 -2.43 -8.01
CA ILE A 40 2.86 -1.81 -9.31
C ILE A 40 3.68 -0.54 -9.59
N GLY A 41 4.40 -0.05 -8.60
CA GLY A 41 5.22 1.14 -8.77
C GLY A 41 6.19 1.36 -7.63
N ARG A 42 7.20 2.18 -7.90
CA ARG A 42 8.18 2.66 -6.94
C ARG A 42 8.49 4.12 -7.30
N GLY A 43 8.45 5.00 -6.32
CA GLY A 43 8.68 6.43 -6.51
C GLY A 43 9.54 7.00 -5.38
N GLY A 44 9.75 8.32 -5.38
CA GLY A 44 10.60 9.01 -4.39
C GLY A 44 10.17 8.80 -2.93
N PHE A 45 8.87 8.56 -2.70
CA PHE A 45 8.32 8.37 -1.36
C PHE A 45 8.17 6.90 -0.93
N GLY A 46 8.43 5.93 -1.82
CA GLY A 46 8.36 4.51 -1.45
C GLY A 46 7.79 3.61 -2.54
N ARG A 47 6.86 2.74 -2.16
CA ARG A 47 6.34 1.65 -2.99
C ARG A 47 4.82 1.75 -3.13
N THR A 48 4.32 1.36 -4.29
CA THR A 48 2.89 1.35 -4.61
C THR A 48 2.46 -0.08 -4.95
N PHE A 49 1.35 -0.52 -4.38
CA PHE A 49 0.82 -1.87 -4.54
C PHE A 49 -0.60 -1.83 -5.08
N TYR A 50 -0.91 -2.74 -6.01
CA TYR A 50 -2.27 -3.11 -6.33
C TYR A 50 -2.81 -3.98 -5.19
N ALA A 51 -3.99 -3.65 -4.70
CA ALA A 51 -4.65 -4.31 -3.59
C ALA A 51 -6.15 -4.48 -3.86
N VAL A 52 -6.81 -5.24 -3.00
CA VAL A 52 -8.27 -5.36 -2.96
C VAL A 52 -8.78 -4.98 -1.57
N ASP A 53 -9.94 -4.35 -1.52
CA ASP A 53 -10.67 -4.02 -0.30
C ASP A 53 -11.60 -5.18 0.08
N GLU A 54 -11.18 -6.04 1.01
CA GLU A 54 -11.94 -7.25 1.40
C GLU A 54 -13.14 -6.95 2.32
N ASP A 55 -13.24 -5.73 2.84
CA ASP A 55 -14.38 -5.32 3.70
C ASP A 55 -15.63 -5.00 2.88
N LYS A 56 -15.47 -4.77 1.56
CA LYS A 56 -16.59 -4.53 0.63
C LYS A 56 -16.95 -5.83 -0.11
N PRO A 57 -18.23 -6.24 -0.20
CA PRO A 57 -18.63 -7.51 -0.84
C PRO A 57 -18.16 -7.69 -2.29
N SER A 58 -17.95 -6.60 -3.03
CA SER A 58 -17.47 -6.63 -4.42
C SER A 58 -15.95 -6.78 -4.56
N HIS A 59 -15.21 -6.80 -3.44
CA HIS A 59 -13.74 -6.79 -3.37
C HIS A 59 -13.12 -5.81 -4.37
N PRO A 60 -13.50 -4.51 -4.35
CA PRO A 60 -13.06 -3.58 -5.37
C PRO A 60 -11.55 -3.38 -5.31
N PRO A 61 -10.91 -3.19 -6.48
CA PRO A 61 -9.49 -2.90 -6.54
C PRO A 61 -9.18 -1.55 -5.90
N CYS A 62 -8.05 -1.47 -5.21
CA CYS A 62 -7.53 -0.24 -4.61
C CYS A 62 -6.00 -0.20 -4.69
N VAL A 63 -5.43 0.91 -4.23
CA VAL A 63 -3.98 1.13 -4.25
C VAL A 63 -3.48 1.39 -2.83
N ILE A 64 -2.43 0.69 -2.44
CA ILE A 64 -1.69 0.97 -1.20
C ILE A 64 -0.40 1.70 -1.56
N LYS A 65 -0.22 2.91 -1.02
CA LYS A 65 1.08 3.59 -1.02
C LYS A 65 1.76 3.38 0.32
N GLN A 66 2.94 2.77 0.30
CA GLN A 66 3.78 2.57 1.48
C GLN A 66 4.91 3.59 1.47
N PHE A 67 4.98 4.40 2.51
CA PHE A 67 6.13 5.26 2.75
C PHE A 67 7.37 4.41 3.04
N LEU A 68 8.37 4.53 2.18
CA LEU A 68 9.66 3.88 2.33
C LEU A 68 10.73 4.74 1.64
N PRO A 69 11.23 5.78 2.31
CA PRO A 69 12.15 6.74 1.70
C PRO A 69 13.45 6.04 1.32
N GLN A 70 13.92 6.28 0.10
CA GLN A 70 15.13 5.65 -0.43
C GLN A 70 16.25 6.68 -0.50
N ASN A 71 17.00 6.83 0.59
CA ASN A 71 18.31 7.54 0.68
C ASN A 71 18.46 8.86 -0.10
N THR A 72 17.38 9.54 -0.45
CA THR A 72 17.38 10.71 -1.32
C THR A 72 16.69 11.85 -0.56
N GLY A 73 17.50 12.56 0.24
CA GLY A 73 17.08 13.77 0.94
C GLY A 73 16.69 13.58 2.41
N ASP A 74 16.09 14.64 2.97
CA ASP A 74 15.64 14.69 4.36
C ASP A 74 14.40 13.78 4.57
N PRO A 75 14.49 12.73 5.40
CA PRO A 75 13.38 11.82 5.66
C PRO A 75 12.17 12.53 6.27
N LYS A 76 12.37 13.62 7.04
CA LYS A 76 11.27 14.42 7.57
C LYS A 76 10.51 15.09 6.44
N LYS A 77 11.25 15.70 5.49
CA LYS A 77 10.62 16.35 4.35
C LYS A 77 9.86 15.36 3.46
N ALA A 78 10.42 14.17 3.26
CA ALA A 78 9.74 13.10 2.52
C ALA A 78 8.44 12.66 3.21
N ALA A 79 8.45 12.54 4.55
CA ALA A 79 7.25 12.20 5.31
C ALA A 79 6.19 13.31 5.24
N GLU A 80 6.59 14.58 5.33
CA GLU A 80 5.68 15.73 5.15
C GLU A 80 5.01 15.71 3.78
N LEU A 81 5.78 15.53 2.70
CA LEU A 81 5.25 15.50 1.34
C LEU A 81 4.31 14.31 1.12
N PHE A 82 4.64 13.15 1.71
CA PHE A 82 3.78 11.97 1.67
C PHE A 82 2.44 12.21 2.39
N GLN A 83 2.45 12.87 3.55
CA GLN A 83 1.23 13.25 4.26
C GLN A 83 0.41 14.30 3.51
N GLN A 84 1.07 15.31 2.93
CA GLN A 84 0.42 16.33 2.12
C GLN A 84 -0.28 15.76 0.88
N GLU A 85 0.27 14.70 0.29
CA GLU A 85 -0.40 14.02 -0.83
C GLU A 85 -1.76 13.46 -0.41
N ALA A 86 -1.84 12.79 0.75
CA ALA A 86 -3.09 12.26 1.27
C ALA A 86 -4.10 13.37 1.61
N ILE A 87 -3.65 14.45 2.24
CA ILE A 87 -4.51 15.61 2.58
C ILE A 87 -5.08 16.25 1.30
N ARG A 88 -4.25 16.48 0.27
CA ARG A 88 -4.73 17.07 -0.98
C ARG A 88 -5.71 16.16 -1.72
N LEU A 89 -5.50 14.84 -1.68
CA LEU A 89 -6.42 13.90 -2.32
C LEU A 89 -7.78 13.90 -1.63
N ASP A 90 -7.80 13.99 -0.30
CA ASP A 90 -9.01 14.13 0.51
C ASP A 90 -9.76 15.44 0.18
N GLU A 91 -9.05 16.56 0.11
CA GLU A 91 -9.61 17.87 -0.26
C GLU A 91 -10.21 17.90 -1.67
N LEU A 92 -9.61 17.17 -2.62
CA LEU A 92 -10.10 17.07 -4.00
C LEU A 92 -11.37 16.21 -4.09
N GLY A 93 -11.58 15.29 -3.15
CA GLY A 93 -12.75 14.41 -3.09
C GLY A 93 -12.94 13.57 -4.36
N GLN A 94 -14.18 13.48 -4.81
CA GLN A 94 -14.53 12.68 -6.00
C GLN A 94 -14.40 13.51 -7.28
N HIS A 95 -13.52 13.08 -8.17
CA HIS A 95 -13.35 13.72 -9.48
C HIS A 95 -13.05 12.69 -10.59
N PRO A 96 -13.66 12.77 -11.78
CA PRO A 96 -13.53 11.75 -12.82
C PRO A 96 -12.10 11.46 -13.33
N GLN A 97 -11.18 12.40 -13.13
CA GLN A 97 -9.79 12.31 -13.59
C GLN A 97 -8.77 12.20 -12.45
N ILE A 98 -9.21 12.16 -11.19
CA ILE A 98 -8.33 12.13 -10.02
C ILE A 98 -8.76 10.93 -9.15
N PRO A 99 -7.82 10.09 -8.68
CA PRO A 99 -8.13 9.02 -7.76
C PRO A 99 -8.80 9.52 -6.47
N GLU A 100 -9.75 8.77 -5.93
CA GLU A 100 -10.32 9.00 -4.60
C GLU A 100 -9.40 8.37 -3.51
N LEU A 101 -9.48 8.90 -2.28
CA LEU A 101 -8.74 8.38 -1.12
C LEU A 101 -9.39 7.13 -0.50
#